data_AF-A0A3N6ALH1-F1
#
_entry.id   AF-A0A3N6ALH1-F1
#
_cell.length_a   1.000
_cell.length_b   1.000
_cell.length_c   1.000
_cell.angle_alpha   90.00
_cell.angle_beta   90.00
_cell.angle_gamma   90.00
#
_symmetry.space_group_name_H-M   'P 1'
#
loop_
_entity.id
_entity.type
_entity.pdbx_description
1 polymer ?
#
loop_
_entity_poly.entity_id
_entity_poly.type
_entity_poly.pdbx_seq_one_letter_code
_entity_poly.pdbx_strand_id
1 'polypeptide(L)'
;MKKPKKITIRGIVIPETWNDAGEINTLSIVTYTEKKYLVAENDEAQKLKKFLRKPVKAKGILTETDEKKNIEVETFEQDEFKPNSRTPNLFK
;
A
#
# COMPACT_ATOMS: atom_id res chain seq x y z
N MET A 1 22.85 -5.63 -4.55
CA MET A 1 21.70 -4.70 -4.61
C MET A 1 21.03 -4.85 -5.97
N LYS A 2 19.73 -5.16 -6.03
CA LYS A 2 19.01 -5.22 -7.31
C LYS A 2 18.76 -3.80 -7.82
N LYS A 3 18.77 -3.61 -9.15
CA LYS A 3 18.52 -2.31 -9.77
C LYS A 3 17.13 -1.79 -9.38
N PRO A 4 16.96 -0.48 -9.18
CA PRO A 4 15.66 0.11 -8.90
C PRO A 4 14.70 -0.20 -10.06
N LYS A 5 13.47 -0.61 -9.72
CA LYS A 5 12.46 -1.02 -10.69
C LYS A 5 11.18 -0.24 -10.47
N LYS A 6 10.68 0.42 -11.53
CA LYS A 6 9.35 1.06 -11.49
C LYS A 6 8.26 -0.02 -11.48
N ILE A 7 7.38 0.02 -10.48
CA ILE A 7 6.30 -0.97 -10.29
C ILE A 7 4.98 -0.30 -9.94
N THR A 8 3.90 -1.07 -10.04
CA THR A 8 2.58 -0.74 -9.49
C THR A 8 2.16 -1.82 -8.51
N ILE A 9 1.74 -1.43 -7.31
CA ILE A 9 1.28 -2.31 -6.24
C ILE A 9 -0.21 -2.05 -6.01
N ARG A 10 -1.00 -3.13 -5.97
CA ARG A 10 -2.37 -3.10 -5.45
C ARG A 10 -2.41 -3.83 -4.12
N GLY A 11 -2.90 -3.17 -3.08
CA GLY A 11 -2.93 -3.75 -1.75
C GLY A 11 -3.56 -2.85 -0.71
N ILE A 12 -3.55 -3.29 0.54
CA ILE A 12 -4.10 -2.56 1.68
C ILE A 12 -2.96 -1.86 2.40
N VAL A 13 -3.14 -0.57 2.72
CA VAL A 13 -2.19 0.18 3.54
C VAL A 13 -2.34 -0.25 5.01
N ILE A 14 -1.26 -0.67 5.63
CA ILE A 14 -1.20 -1.06 7.03
C ILE A 14 -0.12 -0.25 7.76
N PRO A 15 -0.28 -0.02 9.07
CA PRO A 15 0.85 0.40 9.89
C PRO A 15 1.88 -0.74 9.94
N GLU A 16 3.16 -0.39 9.83
CA GLU A 16 4.26 -1.34 10.00
C GLU A 16 4.88 -1.21 11.40
N THR A 17 5.13 0.02 11.84
CA THR A 17 5.64 0.30 13.19
C THR A 17 4.92 1.49 13.81
N TRP A 18 4.87 1.48 15.14
CA TRP A 18 4.37 2.58 15.97
C TRP A 18 5.53 3.15 16.77
N ASN A 19 5.49 4.46 17.04
CA ASN A 19 6.38 5.10 18.01
C ASN A 19 5.82 4.94 19.44
N ASP A 20 6.59 5.37 20.43
CA ASP A 20 6.21 5.27 21.85
C ASP A 20 4.97 6.12 22.21
N ALA A 21 4.61 7.11 21.36
CA ALA A 21 3.40 7.90 21.50
C ALA A 21 2.15 7.24 20.90
N GLY A 22 2.30 6.04 20.31
CA GLY A 22 1.20 5.32 19.64
C GLY A 22 0.90 5.82 18.23
N GLU A 23 1.74 6.68 17.67
CA GLU A 23 1.62 7.19 16.31
C GLU A 23 2.33 6.28 15.32
N ILE A 24 1.88 6.29 14.07
CA ILE A 24 2.42 5.41 13.03
C ILE A 24 3.72 6.00 12.49
N ASN A 25 4.81 5.29 12.76
CA ASN A 25 6.16 5.65 12.32
C ASN A 25 6.39 5.24 10.85
N THR A 26 6.03 4.01 10.48
CA THR A 26 6.16 3.51 9.10
C THR A 26 4.92 2.79 8.60
N LEU A 27 4.76 2.76 7.27
CA LEU A 27 3.64 2.10 6.58
C LEU A 27 4.14 0.94 5.74
N SER A 28 3.26 -0.02 5.50
CA SER A 28 3.43 -1.08 4.51
C SER A 28 2.20 -1.20 3.62
N ILE A 29 2.39 -1.63 2.38
CA ILE A 29 1.31 -2.07 1.49
C ILE A 29 1.38 -3.59 1.39
N VAL A 30 0.31 -4.27 1.81
CA VAL A 30 0.18 -5.73 1.69
C VAL A 30 -0.72 -6.05 0.52
N THR A 31 -0.20 -6.82 -0.44
CA THR A 31 -0.97 -7.28 -1.60
C THR A 31 -1.87 -8.46 -1.23
N TYR A 32 -2.85 -8.76 -2.10
CA TYR A 32 -3.70 -9.95 -1.96
C TYR A 32 -2.95 -11.28 -2.02
N THR A 33 -1.70 -11.27 -2.48
CA THR A 33 -0.81 -12.45 -2.50
C THR A 33 0.14 -12.47 -1.29
N GLU A 34 -0.22 -11.77 -0.22
CA GLU A 34 0.53 -11.69 1.04
C GLU A 34 1.93 -11.06 0.92
N LYS A 35 2.31 -10.58 -0.28
CA LYS A 35 3.55 -9.81 -0.45
C LYS A 35 3.42 -8.48 0.26
N LYS A 36 4.36 -8.21 1.16
CA LYS A 36 4.50 -6.97 1.91
C LYS A 36 5.57 -6.06 1.29
N TYR A 37 5.25 -4.78 1.18
CA TYR A 37 6.14 -3.73 0.69
C TYR A 37 6.20 -2.61 1.72
N LEU A 38 7.37 -2.37 2.28
CA LEU A 38 7.62 -1.24 3.17
C LEU A 38 7.55 0.05 2.35
N VAL A 39 6.86 1.06 2.83
CA VAL A 39 6.77 2.36 2.18
C VAL A 39 7.92 3.23 2.69
N ALA A 40 8.77 3.70 1.77
CA ALA A 40 9.82 4.65 2.09
C ALA A 40 9.21 6.00 2.49
N GLU A 41 9.85 6.70 3.41
CA GLU A 41 9.38 7.99 3.88
C GLU A 41 9.56 9.06 2.79
N ASN A 42 8.45 9.65 2.36
CA ASN A 42 8.39 10.82 1.48
C ASN A 42 7.02 11.52 1.62
N ASP A 43 6.80 12.60 0.86
CA ASP A 43 5.55 13.38 0.91
C ASP A 43 4.30 12.54 0.60
N GLU A 44 4.41 11.61 -0.36
CA GLU A 44 3.31 10.72 -0.72
C GLU A 44 3.00 9.72 0.40
N ALA A 45 4.02 9.21 1.11
CA ALA A 45 3.86 8.33 2.25
C ALA A 45 3.06 9.01 3.39
N GLN A 46 3.30 10.29 3.64
CA GLN A 46 2.51 11.05 4.63
C GLN A 46 1.04 11.17 4.22
N LYS A 47 0.78 11.37 2.91
CA LYS A 47 -0.60 11.37 2.38
C LYS A 47 -1.24 9.97 2.46
N LEU A 48 -0.44 8.92 2.25
CA LEU A 48 -0.86 7.53 2.31
C LEU A 48 -1.40 7.12 3.70
N LYS A 49 -0.95 7.77 4.78
CA LYS A 49 -1.48 7.55 6.15
C LYS A 49 -3.00 7.75 6.22
N LYS A 50 -3.58 8.62 5.40
CA LYS A 50 -5.05 8.85 5.33
C LYS A 50 -5.82 7.66 4.73
N PHE A 51 -5.10 6.70 4.15
CA PHE A 51 -5.63 5.49 3.52
C PHE A 51 -5.33 4.23 4.32
N LEU A 52 -4.97 4.35 5.60
CA LEU A 52 -4.84 3.22 6.51
C LEU A 52 -6.07 2.31 6.45
N ARG A 53 -5.81 1.01 6.35
CA ARG A 53 -6.81 -0.07 6.21
C ARG A 53 -7.68 0.05 4.95
N LYS A 54 -7.32 0.92 4.01
CA LYS A 54 -8.00 1.05 2.71
C LYS A 54 -7.16 0.40 1.62
N PRO A 55 -7.82 -0.21 0.62
CA PRO A 55 -7.16 -0.65 -0.60
C PRO A 55 -6.69 0.55 -1.42
N VAL A 56 -5.47 0.47 -1.94
CA VAL A 56 -4.84 1.47 -2.79
C VAL A 56 -4.13 0.81 -3.96
N LYS A 57 -3.99 1.58 -5.04
CA LYS A 57 -3.09 1.29 -6.15
C LYS A 57 -1.97 2.33 -6.13
N ALA A 58 -0.78 1.92 -5.75
CA ALA A 58 0.39 2.78 -5.61
C ALA A 58 1.39 2.51 -6.76
N LYS A 59 1.94 3.56 -7.34
CA LYS A 59 3.04 3.51 -8.31
C LYS A 59 4.29 4.09 -7.70
N GLY A 60 5.43 3.47 -7.97
CA GLY A 60 6.67 3.93 -7.38
C GLY A 60 7.88 3.11 -7.80
N ILE A 61 9.00 3.40 -7.14
CA ILE A 61 10.29 2.76 -7.38
C ILE A 61 10.51 1.71 -6.28
N LEU A 62 10.63 0.45 -6.69
CA LEU A 62 11.00 -0.66 -5.82
C LEU A 62 12.52 -0.74 -5.71
N THR A 63 12.98 -0.75 -4.47
CA THR A 63 14.33 -1.17 -4.09
C THR A 63 14.21 -2.44 -3.27
N GLU A 64 14.77 -3.54 -3.79
CA GLU A 64 14.74 -4.85 -3.15
C GLU A 64 16.15 -5.23 -2.66
N THR A 65 16.23 -5.52 -1.36
CA THR A 65 17.36 -6.22 -0.74
C THR A 65 16.95 -7.68 -0.47
N ASP A 66 17.89 -8.52 -0.03
CA ASP A 66 17.61 -9.93 0.22
C ASP A 66 16.56 -10.15 1.33
N GLU A 67 16.39 -9.17 2.22
CA GLU A 67 15.46 -9.24 3.36
C GLU A 67 14.21 -8.35 3.21
N LYS A 68 14.28 -7.27 2.41
CA LYS A 68 13.25 -6.22 2.43
C LYS A 68 12.90 -5.71 1.03
N LYS A 69 11.61 -5.47 0.83
CA LYS A 69 11.05 -4.78 -0.34
C LYS A 69 10.61 -3.39 0.10
N ASN A 70 11.32 -2.37 -0.34
CA ASN A 70 11.00 -0.99 -0.04
C ASN A 70 10.49 -0.28 -1.29
N ILE A 71 9.37 0.42 -1.20
CA ILE A 71 8.82 1.22 -2.31
C ILE A 71 8.83 2.70 -1.95
N GLU A 72 9.47 3.49 -2.80
CA GLU A 72 9.28 4.94 -2.82
C GLU A 72 8.06 5.26 -3.68
N VAL A 73 6.98 5.71 -3.05
CA VAL A 73 5.71 5.98 -3.73
C VAL A 73 5.79 7.32 -4.45
N GLU A 74 5.51 7.32 -5.74
CA GLU A 74 5.45 8.55 -6.55
C GLU A 74 4.01 9.06 -6.68
N THR A 75 3.05 8.15 -6.80
CA THR A 75 1.61 8.46 -6.90
C THR A 75 0.78 7.30 -6.39
N PHE A 76 -0.43 7.57 -5.90
CA PHE A 76 -1.38 6.53 -5.54
C PHE A 76 -2.82 7.00 -5.73
N GLU A 77 -3.72 6.02 -5.84
CA GLU A 77 -5.17 6.23 -5.86
C GLU A 77 -5.84 5.22 -4.92
N GLN A 78 -6.98 5.59 -4.34
CA GLN A 78 -7.82 4.62 -3.62
C GLN A 78 -8.33 3.60 -4.64
N ASP A 79 -8.09 2.32 -4.38
CA ASP A 79 -8.62 1.26 -5.23
C ASP A 79 -10.05 0.98 -4.75
N GLU A 80 -11.07 1.30 -5.54
CA GLU A 80 -12.46 0.95 -5.22
C GLU A 80 -12.70 -0.56 -5.40
N PHE A 81 -11.90 -1.41 -4.76
CA PHE A 81 -12.22 -2.83 -4.71
C PHE A 81 -13.59 -2.96 -4.04
N LYS A 82 -14.63 -3.22 -4.85
CA LYS A 82 -16.01 -3.47 -4.44
C LYS A 82 -16.18 -4.99 -4.36
N PRO A 83 -15.93 -5.64 -3.20
CA PRO A 83 -16.04 -7.10 -3.07
C PRO A 83 -17.46 -7.66 -3.25
N ASN A 84 -18.48 -6.84 -3.50
CA ASN A 84 -19.84 -7.29 -3.86
C ASN A 84 -20.64 -6.12 -4.46
N SER A 85 -20.52 -5.89 -5.77
CA SER A 85 -21.70 -5.43 -6.51
C SER A 85 -22.59 -6.65 -6.74
N ARG A 86 -23.25 -7.13 -5.67
CA ARG A 86 -24.47 -7.92 -5.86
C ARG A 86 -25.38 -7.01 -6.67
N THR A 87 -25.63 -7.36 -7.92
CA THR A 87 -26.80 -6.90 -8.65
C THR A 87 -27.98 -6.97 -7.67
N PRO A 88 -28.77 -5.91 -7.46
CA PRO A 88 -30.02 -6.09 -6.76
C PRO A 88 -30.78 -7.13 -7.58
N ASN A 89 -30.98 -8.31 -7.00
CA ASN A 89 -31.77 -9.34 -7.64
C ASN A 89 -33.14 -8.71 -7.93
N LEU A 90 -33.42 -8.53 -9.22
CA LEU A 90 -34.73 -8.36 -9.77
C LEU A 90 -35.50 -9.66 -9.49
N PHE A 91 -36.01 -9.82 -8.27
CA PHE A 91 -37.16 -10.67 -8.08
C PHE A 91 -38.39 -9.79 -8.31
N LYS A 92 -38.86 -9.86 -9.57
CA LYS A 92 -40.26 -9.63 -9.93
C LYS A 92 -41.16 -10.63 -9.21
#